data_AF-A0A5E6MH63-F1
#
_entry.id   AF-A0A5E6MH63-F1
#
_cell.length_a   1.000
_cell.length_b   1.000
_cell.length_c   1.000
_cell.angle_alpha   90.00
_cell.angle_beta   90.00
_cell.angle_gamma   90.00
#
_symmetry.space_group_name_H-M   'P 1'
#
loop_
_entity.id
_entity.type
_entity.pdbx_description
1 polymer ?
#
loop_
_entity_poly.entity_id
_entity_poly.type
_entity_poly.pdbx_seq_one_letter_code
_entity_poly.pdbx_strand_id
1 'polypeptide(L)'
;MDLTTAYMGLSLRNPLIASASPLTGEIGAIRRLEDAEAGAVVLPSIFEEQIRAEEERWERLTSAGVESFPEALTYFPDWSAYRVGPDRYLELIRE
;
A
#
# COMPACT_ATOMS: atom_id res chain seq x y z
N MET A 1 10.66 -31.79 -13.64
CA MET A 1 10.48 -32.04 -12.20
C MET A 1 9.27 -31.24 -11.77
N ASP A 2 8.35 -31.81 -11.00
CA ASP A 2 7.20 -31.07 -10.48
C ASP A 2 7.62 -30.32 -9.21
N LEU A 3 7.45 -29.00 -9.19
CA LEU A 3 7.77 -28.12 -8.06
C LEU A 3 6.52 -27.65 -7.31
N THR A 4 5.33 -28.08 -7.72
CA THR A 4 4.06 -27.66 -7.14
C THR A 4 4.07 -27.89 -5.62
N THR A 5 3.69 -26.87 -4.85
CA THR A 5 3.79 -26.88 -3.39
C THR A 5 2.49 -26.38 -2.76
N ALA A 6 2.07 -27.01 -1.67
CA ALA A 6 0.99 -26.50 -0.83
C ALA A 6 1.57 -25.70 0.34
N TYR A 7 1.18 -24.44 0.49
CA TYR A 7 1.67 -23.56 1.55
C TYR A 7 0.51 -22.77 2.17
N MET A 8 0.27 -22.95 3.48
CA MET A 8 -0.81 -22.27 4.23
C MET A 8 -2.20 -22.33 3.57
N GLY A 9 -2.53 -23.46 2.93
CA GLY A 9 -3.81 -23.65 2.22
C GLY A 9 -3.83 -23.13 0.77
N LEU A 10 -2.74 -22.53 0.29
CA LEU A 10 -2.56 -22.11 -1.10
C LEU A 10 -1.84 -23.21 -1.89
N SER A 11 -2.25 -23.38 -3.16
CA SER A 11 -1.53 -24.21 -4.12
C SER A 11 -0.65 -23.29 -4.99
N LEU A 12 0.66 -23.46 -4.88
CA LEU A 12 1.66 -22.65 -5.59
C LEU A 12 2.31 -23.48 -6.69
N ARG A 13 2.62 -22.84 -7.83
CA ARG A 13 3.30 -23.49 -8.96
C ARG A 13 4.71 -23.99 -8.58
N ASN A 14 5.35 -23.34 -7.63
CA ASN A 14 6.67 -23.68 -7.11
C ASN A 14 6.87 -23.08 -5.69
N PRO A 15 7.91 -23.47 -4.93
CA PRO A 15 8.13 -22.97 -3.57
C PRO A 15 8.86 -21.62 -3.52
N LEU A 16 9.08 -20.93 -4.65
CA LEU A 16 9.81 -19.66 -4.68
C LEU A 16 8.85 -18.50 -4.39
N ILE A 17 9.16 -17.75 -3.34
CA ILE A 17 8.36 -16.60 -2.90
C ILE A 17 9.24 -15.36 -2.96
N ALA A 18 8.79 -14.31 -3.67
CA ALA A 18 9.48 -13.03 -3.70
C ALA A 18 9.29 -12.30 -2.37
N SER A 19 10.38 -11.95 -1.68
CA SER A 19 10.31 -11.24 -0.41
C SER A 19 9.80 -9.81 -0.57
N ALA A 20 9.36 -9.21 0.54
CA ALA A 20 8.96 -7.81 0.58
C ALA A 20 10.08 -6.93 0.02
N SER A 21 9.76 -6.17 -1.04
CA SER A 21 10.71 -5.31 -1.75
C SER A 21 9.94 -4.25 -2.55
N PRO A 22 10.62 -3.24 -3.11
CA PRO A 22 9.96 -2.29 -4.00
C PRO A 22 9.23 -2.95 -5.19
N LEU A 23 9.66 -4.14 -5.61
CA LEU A 23 9.02 -4.90 -6.70
C LEU A 23 7.67 -5.50 -6.31
N THR A 24 7.36 -5.60 -5.02
CA THR A 24 6.07 -6.12 -4.52
C THR A 24 5.11 -5.01 -4.09
N GLY A 25 5.47 -3.74 -4.32
CA GLY A 25 4.64 -2.57 -3.97
C GLY A 25 3.81 -1.99 -5.12
N GLU A 26 3.91 -2.54 -6.33
CA GLU A 26 3.18 -2.07 -7.51
C GLU A 26 2.67 -3.26 -8.33
N ILE A 27 1.39 -3.23 -8.73
CA ILE A 27 0.75 -4.31 -9.47
C ILE A 27 1.49 -4.68 -10.76
N GLY A 28 2.03 -3.69 -11.47
CA GLY A 28 2.80 -3.91 -12.70
C GLY A 28 4.10 -4.68 -12.44
N ALA A 29 4.73 -4.49 -11.29
CA ALA A 29 5.93 -5.22 -10.90
C ALA A 29 5.60 -6.63 -10.38
N ILE A 30 4.50 -6.78 -9.65
CA ILE A 30 3.99 -8.09 -9.21
C ILE A 30 3.69 -8.98 -10.42
N ARG A 31 3.04 -8.45 -11.46
CA ARG A 31 2.80 -9.19 -12.71
C ARG A 31 4.10 -9.66 -13.37
N ARG A 32 5.14 -8.83 -13.39
CA ARG A 32 6.45 -9.25 -13.90
C ARG A 32 7.10 -10.35 -13.05
N LEU A 33 6.86 -10.36 -11.74
CA LEU A 33 7.33 -11.44 -10.86
C LEU A 33 6.56 -12.74 -11.12
N GLU A 34 5.25 -12.67 -11.36
CA GLU A 34 4.44 -13.80 -11.81
C GLU A 34 4.92 -14.33 -13.17
N ASP A 35 5.17 -13.44 -14.15
CA ASP A 35 5.71 -13.78 -15.46
C ASP A 35 7.10 -14.45 -15.36
N ALA A 36 7.89 -14.09 -14.34
CA ALA A 36 9.15 -14.71 -13.99
C ALA A 36 9.00 -16.01 -13.17
N GLU A 37 7.78 -16.54 -13.08
CA GLU A 37 7.40 -17.76 -12.37
C GLU A 37 7.60 -17.71 -10.85
N ALA A 38 7.48 -16.55 -10.20
CA ALA A 38 7.36 -16.51 -8.75
C ALA A 38 6.07 -17.23 -8.30
N GLY A 39 6.18 -18.16 -7.34
CA GLY A 39 5.02 -18.89 -6.82
C GLY A 39 4.11 -18.04 -5.95
N ALA A 40 4.67 -17.06 -5.23
CA ALA A 40 3.94 -16.04 -4.49
C ALA A 40 4.81 -14.80 -4.25
N VAL A 41 4.21 -13.73 -3.71
CA VAL A 41 4.91 -12.50 -3.30
C VAL A 41 4.55 -12.12 -1.87
N VAL A 42 5.48 -11.50 -1.16
CA VAL A 42 5.24 -10.86 0.14
C VAL A 42 5.11 -9.35 -0.10
N LEU A 43 3.99 -8.76 0.31
CA LEU A 43 3.76 -7.33 0.19
C LEU A 43 4.64 -6.53 1.17
N PRO A 44 4.91 -5.24 0.89
CA PRO A 44 5.66 -4.37 1.79
C PRO A 44 5.07 -4.34 3.19
N SER A 45 5.91 -4.28 4.21
CA SER A 45 5.47 -4.20 5.60
C SER A 45 4.70 -2.90 5.87
N ILE A 46 3.65 -3.01 6.67
CA ILE A 46 2.89 -1.87 7.18
C ILE A 46 3.17 -1.70 8.67
N PHE A 47 3.48 -0.47 9.09
CA PHE A 47 3.83 -0.14 10.47
C PHE A 47 2.86 0.91 11.02
N GLU A 48 2.36 0.68 12.23
CA GLU A 48 1.38 1.55 12.88
C GLU A 48 1.94 2.97 13.11
N GLU A 49 3.22 3.08 13.45
CA GLU A 49 3.89 4.35 13.70
C GLU A 49 3.90 5.24 12.46
N GLN A 50 4.03 4.62 11.27
CA GLN A 50 3.99 5.35 10.01
C GLN A 50 2.58 5.86 9.71
N ILE A 51 1.56 5.04 9.97
CA ILE A 51 0.15 5.43 9.80
C ILE A 51 -0.18 6.61 10.72
N ARG A 52 0.12 6.47 12.02
CA ARG A 52 -0.14 7.53 13.02
C ARG A 52 0.61 8.83 12.70
N ALA A 53 1.88 8.74 12.32
CA ALA A 53 2.66 9.92 11.96
C ALA A 53 2.11 10.65 10.72
N GLU A 54 1.53 9.90 9.77
CA GLU A 54 0.88 10.48 8.60
C GLU A 54 -0.47 11.14 8.96
N GLU A 55 -1.28 10.49 9.81
CA GLU A 55 -2.52 11.04 10.37
C GLU A 55 -2.27 12.34 11.15
N GLU A 56 -1.27 12.37 12.04
CA GLU A 56 -0.88 13.57 12.80
C GLU A 56 -0.36 14.69 11.88
N ARG A 57 0.37 14.34 10.82
CA ARG A 57 0.81 15.31 9.82
C ARG A 57 -0.39 15.90 9.06
N TRP A 58 -1.36 15.06 8.71
CA TRP A 58 -2.59 15.48 8.07
C TRP A 58 -3.41 16.41 8.96
N GLU A 59 -3.59 16.05 10.23
CA GLU A 59 -4.31 16.86 11.21
C GLU A 59 -3.66 18.23 11.37
N ARG A 60 -2.33 18.31 11.45
CA ARG A 60 -1.61 19.59 11.50
C ARG A 60 -1.81 20.46 10.26
N LEU A 61 -1.78 19.87 9.06
CA LEU A 61 -1.97 20.62 7.81
C LEU A 61 -3.42 21.14 7.69
N THR A 62 -4.39 20.37 8.16
CA THR A 62 -5.82 20.72 8.06
C THR A 62 -6.24 21.70 9.15
N SER A 63 -5.77 21.51 10.39
CA SER A 63 -6.06 22.39 11.54
C SER A 63 -5.44 23.78 11.40
N ALA A 64 -4.31 23.92 10.70
CA ALA A 64 -3.66 25.21 10.46
C ALA A 64 -4.55 26.23 9.73
N GLY A 65 -5.55 25.78 8.96
CA GLY A 65 -6.54 26.65 8.33
C GLY A 65 -7.71 27.02 9.26
N VAL A 66 -8.07 26.17 10.22
CA VAL A 66 -9.33 26.27 10.98
C VAL A 66 -9.45 27.56 11.81
N GLU A 67 -8.33 28.18 12.21
CA GLU A 67 -8.34 29.46 12.95
C GLU A 67 -7.99 30.70 12.08
N SER A 68 -7.94 30.57 10.76
CA SER A 68 -7.52 31.65 9.85
C SER A 68 -8.68 32.33 9.10
N PHE A 69 -9.39 33.25 9.78
CA PHE A 69 -10.14 34.43 9.26
C PHE A 69 -11.27 34.27 8.17
N PRO A 70 -12.24 35.21 8.11
CA PRO A 70 -13.56 34.99 7.50
C PRO A 70 -13.68 35.05 5.96
N GLU A 71 -12.62 35.36 5.20
CA GLU A 71 -12.65 35.42 3.73
C GLU A 71 -12.07 34.18 3.00
N ALA A 72 -11.70 33.12 3.71
CA ALA A 72 -11.11 31.95 3.09
C ALA A 72 -12.13 31.16 2.23
N LEU A 73 -11.92 31.15 0.91
CA LEU A 73 -12.80 30.48 -0.05
C LEU A 73 -12.64 28.96 -0.07
N THR A 74 -11.55 28.39 0.49
CA THR A 74 -11.33 26.94 0.57
C THR A 74 -10.30 26.61 1.65
N TYR A 75 -10.61 25.62 2.50
CA TYR A 75 -9.76 25.18 3.63
C TYR A 75 -9.22 23.75 3.51
N PHE A 76 -9.77 22.95 2.59
CA PHE A 76 -9.46 21.53 2.51
C PHE A 76 -8.57 21.23 1.32
N PRO A 77 -7.50 20.42 1.51
CA PRO A 77 -6.78 19.80 0.39
C PRO A 77 -7.76 18.94 -0.43
N ASP A 78 -7.49 18.79 -1.73
CA ASP A 78 -8.29 17.91 -2.59
C ASP A 78 -8.18 16.46 -2.10
N TRP A 79 -9.30 15.92 -1.61
CA TRP A 79 -9.44 14.56 -1.09
C TRP A 79 -9.06 13.48 -2.10
N SER A 80 -9.12 13.78 -3.40
CA SER A 80 -8.78 12.82 -4.45
C SER A 80 -7.27 12.64 -4.66
N ALA A 81 -6.44 13.58 -4.17
CA ALA A 81 -5.01 13.61 -4.44
C ALA A 81 -4.15 12.92 -3.36
N TYR A 82 -4.68 12.68 -2.16
CA TYR A 82 -3.93 12.13 -1.02
C TYR A 82 -4.66 10.95 -0.37
N ARG A 83 -4.22 9.74 -0.71
CA ARG A 83 -4.63 8.49 -0.04
C ARG A 83 -3.86 8.39 1.28
N VAL A 84 -4.55 8.51 2.41
CA VAL A 84 -3.94 8.49 3.74
C VAL A 84 -3.96 7.07 4.31
N GLY A 85 -2.94 6.66 5.06
CA GLY A 85 -2.93 5.44 5.84
C GLY A 85 -2.89 4.14 5.01
N PRO A 86 -3.57 3.06 5.44
CA PRO A 86 -3.48 1.74 4.79
C PRO A 86 -4.19 1.67 3.44
N ASP A 87 -4.86 2.73 2.99
CA ASP A 87 -5.75 2.70 1.82
C ASP A 87 -5.04 2.28 0.54
N ARG A 88 -3.83 2.81 0.29
CA ARG A 88 -3.00 2.40 -0.86
C ARG A 88 -2.68 0.90 -0.82
N TYR A 89 -2.45 0.37 0.37
CA TYR A 89 -2.16 -1.06 0.57
C TYR A 89 -3.42 -1.91 0.35
N LEU A 90 -4.58 -1.43 0.80
CA LEU A 90 -5.86 -2.10 0.60
C LEU A 90 -6.30 -2.10 -0.87
N GLU A 91 -6.04 -1.02 -1.61
CA GLU A 91 -6.30 -0.97 -3.05
C GLU A 91 -5.45 -1.98 -3.81
N LEU A 92 -4.16 -2.10 -3.47
CA LEU A 92 -3.26 -3.09 -4.07
C LEU A 92 -3.76 -4.54 -3.89
N ILE A 93 -4.50 -4.82 -2.81
CA ILE A 93 -5.11 -6.15 -2.55
C ILE A 93 -6.46 -6.31 -3.25
N ARG A 94 -7.17 -5.22 -3.56
CA ARG A 94 -8.46 -5.27 -4.26
C ARG A 94 -8.33 -5.47 -5.77
N GLU A 95 -7.24 -5.02 -6.37
CA GLU A 95 -6.91 -5.18 -7.80
C GLU A 95 -6.48 -6.60 -8.16
#